data_AF-A0A9X2EEC4-F1
#
_entry.id   AF-A0A9X2EEC4-F1
#
_cell.length_a   1.000
_cell.length_b   1.000
_cell.length_c   1.000
_cell.angle_alpha   90.00
_cell.angle_beta   90.00
_cell.angle_gamma   90.00
#
_symmetry.space_group_name_H-M   'P 1'
#
loop_
_entity.id
_entity.type
_entity.pdbx_description
1 polymer ?
#
loop_
_entity_poly.entity_id
_entity_poly.type
_entity_poly.pdbx_seq_one_letter_code
_entity_poly.pdbx_strand_id
1 'polypeptide(L)'
;MSELSQNKRLDDPEVQALFFEKLSATCNVTKAAKAADISTGTLYRRRKTNTQFRLDWEAAIAEGYDRLELLMMERVLVGTTRTTRRWR
;
A
#
# COMPACT_ATOMS: atom_id res chain seq x y z
N MET A 1 -23.44 -0.88 -19.53
CA MET A 1 -22.57 0.02 -18.73
C MET A 1 -22.01 -0.79 -17.56
N SER A 2 -20.81 -1.35 -17.55
CA SER A 2 -19.65 -1.24 -18.43
C SER A 2 -19.02 -2.62 -18.57
N GLU A 3 -18.72 -2.99 -19.80
CA GLU A 3 -17.88 -4.11 -20.17
C GLU A 3 -16.44 -3.91 -19.66
N LEU A 4 -15.65 -4.99 -19.74
CA LEU A 4 -14.19 -5.06 -19.59
C LEU A 4 -13.65 -5.37 -18.18
N SER A 5 -14.00 -6.56 -17.68
CA SER A 5 -13.11 -7.34 -16.77
C SER A 5 -11.86 -7.78 -17.55
N GLN A 6 -11.03 -6.82 -17.92
CA GLN A 6 -9.72 -7.06 -18.53
C GLN A 6 -8.78 -7.53 -17.43
N ASN A 7 -8.10 -8.64 -17.71
CA ASN A 7 -7.17 -9.32 -16.82
C ASN A 7 -5.98 -8.39 -16.50
N LYS A 8 -6.15 -7.47 -15.54
CA LYS A 8 -5.16 -6.46 -15.15
C LYS A 8 -3.82 -7.12 -14.87
N ARG A 9 -2.79 -6.69 -15.60
CA ARG A 9 -1.45 -7.23 -15.45
C ARG A 9 -0.60 -6.20 -14.71
N LEU A 10 0.32 -6.68 -13.89
CA LEU A 10 1.27 -5.80 -13.20
C LEU A 10 2.17 -5.03 -14.19
N ASP A 11 2.29 -5.50 -15.43
CA ASP A 11 2.99 -4.84 -16.53
C ASP A 11 2.28 -3.57 -17.04
N ASP A 12 0.98 -3.41 -16.78
CA ASP A 12 0.24 -2.24 -17.21
C ASP A 12 0.69 -1.00 -16.42
N PRO A 13 1.09 0.10 -17.10
CA PRO A 13 1.60 1.29 -16.43
C PRO A 13 0.55 1.93 -15.51
N GLU A 14 -0.73 1.87 -15.89
CA GLU A 14 -1.83 2.38 -15.06
C GLU A 14 -1.99 1.60 -13.75
N VAL A 15 -1.79 0.28 -13.80
CA VAL A 15 -1.87 -0.59 -12.62
C VAL A 15 -0.69 -0.32 -11.68
N GLN A 16 0.52 -0.12 -12.23
CA GLN A 16 1.69 0.25 -11.43
C GLN A 16 1.54 1.64 -10.80
N ALA A 17 1.08 2.63 -11.57
CA ALA A 17 0.84 3.98 -11.07
C ALA A 17 -0.18 3.96 -9.91
N LEU A 18 -1.32 3.28 -10.09
CA LEU A 18 -2.33 3.15 -9.04
C LEU A 18 -1.77 2.43 -7.80
N PHE A 19 -0.96 1.39 -8.00
CA PHE A 19 -0.31 0.69 -6.89
C PHE A 19 0.61 1.62 -6.11
N PHE A 20 1.52 2.35 -6.76
CA PHE A 20 2.47 3.23 -6.09
C PHE A 20 1.80 4.43 -5.43
N GLU A 21 0.78 5.02 -6.07
CA GLU A 21 -0.03 6.10 -5.47
C GLU A 21 -0.68 5.64 -4.15
N LYS A 22 -1.28 4.44 -4.13
CA LYS A 22 -1.88 3.90 -2.90
C LYS A 22 -0.85 3.45 -1.90
N LEU A 23 0.32 2.99 -2.35
CA LEU A 23 1.41 2.58 -1.47
C LEU A 23 1.99 3.79 -0.74
N SER A 24 2.30 4.88 -1.43
CA SER A 24 2.82 6.09 -0.78
C SER A 24 1.78 6.76 0.11
N ALA A 25 0.51 6.76 -0.29
CA ALA A 25 -0.57 7.35 0.51
C ALA A 25 -0.86 6.59 1.82
N THR A 26 -0.67 5.27 1.86
CA THR A 26 -1.13 4.43 2.98
C THR A 26 -0.05 3.62 3.69
N CYS A 27 1.15 3.51 3.10
CA CYS A 27 2.22 2.60 3.50
C CYS A 27 1.75 1.15 3.73
N ASN A 28 0.63 0.75 3.13
CA ASN A 28 0.02 -0.55 3.35
C ASN A 28 -0.05 -1.34 2.04
N VAL A 29 0.90 -2.26 1.89
CA VAL A 29 1.04 -3.12 0.71
C VAL A 29 -0.24 -3.89 0.40
N THR A 30 -0.94 -4.41 1.41
CA THR A 30 -2.19 -5.17 1.21
C THR A 30 -3.31 -4.29 0.67
N LYS A 31 -3.45 -3.05 1.18
CA LYS A 31 -4.45 -2.10 0.69
C LYS A 31 -4.12 -1.63 -0.72
N ALA A 32 -2.85 -1.31 -1.00
CA ALA A 32 -2.39 -0.90 -2.33
C ALA A 32 -2.56 -2.03 -3.36
N ALA A 33 -2.21 -3.26 -2.99
CA ALA A 33 -2.39 -4.46 -3.81
C ALA A 33 -3.87 -4.70 -4.15
N LYS A 34 -4.77 -4.55 -3.17
CA LYS A 34 -6.22 -4.67 -3.38
C LYS A 34 -6.76 -3.57 -4.31
N ALA A 35 -6.24 -2.35 -4.21
CA ALA A 35 -6.65 -1.25 -5.08
C ALA A 35 -6.19 -1.46 -6.53
N ALA A 36 -4.99 -2.01 -6.72
CA ALA A 36 -4.45 -2.36 -8.05
C ALA A 36 -5.02 -3.68 -8.60
N ASP A 37 -5.78 -4.44 -7.81
CA ASP A 37 -6.28 -5.78 -8.12
C ASP A 37 -5.16 -6.78 -8.47
N ILE A 38 -4.01 -6.65 -7.79
CA ILE A 38 -2.85 -7.53 -7.97
C ILE A 38 -2.59 -8.28 -6.68
N SER A 39 -2.27 -9.59 -6.79
CA SER A 39 -1.88 -10.37 -5.63
C SER A 39 -0.55 -9.90 -5.04
N THR A 40 -0.47 -9.83 -3.71
CA THR A 40 0.76 -9.45 -2.99
C THR A 40 1.94 -10.35 -3.35
N GLY A 41 1.72 -11.65 -3.54
CA GLY A 41 2.76 -12.59 -3.98
C GLY A 41 3.36 -12.23 -5.36
N THR A 42 2.56 -11.68 -6.28
CA THR A 42 3.04 -11.21 -7.58
C THR A 42 3.88 -9.95 -7.46
N LEU A 43 3.46 -9.02 -6.59
CA LEU A 43 4.20 -7.80 -6.28
C LEU A 43 5.56 -8.10 -5.63
N TYR A 44 5.60 -8.97 -4.62
CA TYR A 44 6.86 -9.39 -3.99
C TYR A 44 7.79 -10.12 -4.96
N ARG A 45 7.26 -10.97 -5.84
CA ARG A 45 8.04 -11.61 -6.89
C ARG A 45 8.63 -10.58 -7.85
N ARG A 46 7.83 -9.61 -8.31
CA ARG A 46 8.29 -8.53 -9.19
C ARG A 46 9.35 -7.66 -8.53
N ARG A 47 9.20 -7.33 -7.25
CA ARG A 47 10.22 -6.61 -6.47
C ARG A 47 11.56 -7.34 -6.43
N LYS A 48 11.55 -8.68 -6.41
CA LYS A 48 12.78 -9.49 -6.43
C LYS A 48 13.43 -9.55 -7.82
N THR A 49 12.64 -9.52 -8.89
CA THR A 49 13.14 -9.74 -10.26
C THR A 49 13.39 -8.46 -11.05
N ASN A 50 12.77 -7.33 -10.67
CA ASN A 50 12.90 -6.06 -11.37
C ASN A 50 13.48 -4.99 -10.43
N THR A 51 14.70 -4.55 -10.75
CA THR A 51 15.44 -3.54 -9.98
C THR A 51 14.73 -2.18 -9.99
N GLN A 52 14.20 -1.73 -11.13
CA GLN A 52 13.51 -0.44 -11.22
C GLN A 52 12.26 -0.44 -10.34
N PHE A 53 11.44 -1.49 -10.45
CA PHE A 53 10.26 -1.64 -9.62
C PHE A 53 10.59 -1.66 -8.13
N ARG A 54 11.74 -2.21 -7.74
CA ARG A 54 12.22 -2.17 -6.35
C ARG A 54 12.62 -0.76 -5.91
N LEU A 55 13.27 0.02 -6.77
CA LEU A 55 13.64 1.41 -6.46
C LEU A 55 12.38 2.27 -6.28
N ASP A 56 11.42 2.16 -7.21
CA ASP A 56 10.16 2.89 -7.14
C ASP A 56 9.36 2.49 -5.88
N TRP A 57 9.42 1.21 -5.51
CA TRP A 57 8.83 0.72 -4.26
C TRP A 57 9.50 1.32 -3.02
N GLU A 58 10.82 1.36 -2.98
CA GLU A 58 11.56 1.93 -1.86
C GLU A 58 11.29 3.43 -1.73
N ALA A 59 11.20 4.16 -2.85
CA ALA A 59 10.80 5.57 -2.86
C ALA A 59 9.37 5.77 -2.33
N ALA A 60 8.40 4.97 -2.79
CA ALA A 60 7.02 5.07 -2.33
C ALA A 60 6.87 4.75 -0.83
N ILE A 61 7.66 3.79 -0.32
CA ILE A 61 7.68 3.45 1.10
C ILE A 61 8.33 4.58 1.92
N ALA A 62 9.42 5.19 1.44
CA ALA A 62 10.05 6.33 2.12
C ALA A 62 9.06 7.50 2.26
N GLU A 63 8.36 7.85 1.18
CA GLU A 63 7.32 8.90 1.19
C GLU A 63 6.19 8.58 2.19
N GLY A 64 5.76 7.32 2.26
CA GLY A 64 4.72 6.91 3.20
C GLY A 64 5.20 6.80 4.66
N TYR A 65 6.50 6.61 4.92
CA TYR A 65 7.07 6.62 6.28
C TYR A 65 7.05 8.02 6.89
N ASP A 66 7.41 9.05 6.12
CA ASP A 66 7.29 10.46 6.55
C ASP A 66 5.85 10.78 6.98
N ARG A 67 4.87 10.21 6.27
CA ARG A 67 3.45 10.35 6.61
C ARG A 67 3.04 9.55 7.84
N LEU A 68 3.54 8.32 8.00
CA LEU A 68 3.25 7.48 9.17
C LEU A 68 3.86 8.06 10.44
N GLU A 69 5.04 8.68 10.37
CA GLU A 69 5.64 9.41 11.49
C GLU A 69 4.73 10.57 11.92
N LEU A 70 4.21 11.35 10.97
CA LEU A 70 3.25 12.43 11.23
C LEU A 70 1.93 11.92 11.85
N LEU A 71 1.37 10.82 11.32
CA LEU A 71 0.13 10.21 11.83
C LEU A 71 0.32 9.53 13.19
N MET A 72 1.51 8.95 13.45
CA MET A 72 1.86 8.43 14.77
C MET A 72 1.98 9.55 15.79
N MET A 73 2.61 10.68 15.43
CA MET A 73 2.64 11.87 16.28
C MET A 73 1.23 12.36 16.61
N GLU A 74 0.35 12.47 15.61
CA GLU A 74 -1.06 12.83 15.83
C GLU A 74 -1.77 11.86 16.77
N ARG A 75 -1.60 10.54 16.58
CA ARG A 75 -2.29 9.53 17.39
C ARG A 75 -1.76 9.43 18.83
N VAL A 76 -0.46 9.66 19.03
CA VAL A 76 0.15 9.75 20.37
C VAL A 76 -0.36 11.00 21.11
N LEU A 77 -0.49 12.13 20.40
CA LEU A 77 -1.04 13.37 20.96
C LEU A 77 -2.54 13.26 21.31
N VAL A 78 -3.31 12.55 20.48
CA VAL A 78 -4.77 12.39 20.68
C VAL A 78 -5.10 11.33 21.74
N GLY A 79 -4.21 10.34 21.94
CA GLY A 79 -4.40 9.26 22.91
C GLY A 79 -5.49 8.27 22.49
N THR A 80 -5.29 6.97 22.73
CA THR A 80 -6.32 5.95 22.47
C THR A 80 -6.81 5.33 23.76
N THR A 81 -8.09 5.53 24.10
CA THR A 81 -8.73 4.86 25.24
C THR A 81 -9.06 3.41 24.85
N ARG A 82 -8.30 2.45 25.37
CA ARG A 82 -8.63 1.03 25.23
C ARG A 82 -9.65 0.64 26.29
N THR A 83 -10.93 0.58 25.91
CA THR A 83 -11.97 0.00 26.77
C THR A 83 -11.68 -1.48 26.97
N THR A 84 -11.06 -1.83 28.09
CA THR A 84 -10.89 -3.22 28.48
C THR A 84 -12.26 -3.76 28.85
N ARG A 85 -12.80 -4.69 28.05
CA ARG A 85 -13.93 -5.50 28.50
C ARG A 85 -13.43 -6.37 29.64
N ARG A 86 -13.80 -6.02 30.87
CA ARG A 86 -13.61 -6.84 32.05
C ARG A 86 -14.46 -8.10 31.87
N TRP A 87 -13.81 -9.22 31.59
CA TRP A 87 -14.45 -10.53 31.63
C TRP A 87 -14.90 -10.80 33.06
N ARG A 88 -16.20 -11.09 33.21
CA ARG A 88 -16.84 -11.51 34.46
C ARG A 88 -17.37 -12.92 34.26
#